data_AF-A0A0W0ZWC6-F1
#
_entry.id   AF-A0A0W0ZWC6-F1
#
_cell.length_a   1.000
_cell.length_b   1.000
_cell.length_c   1.000
_cell.angle_alpha   90.00
_cell.angle_beta   90.00
_cell.angle_gamma   90.00
#
_symmetry.space_group_name_H-M   'P 1'
#
loop_
_entity.id
_entity.type
_entity.pdbx_description
1 polymer ?
#
loop_
_entity_poly.entity_id
_entity_poly.type
_entity_poly.pdbx_seq_one_letter_code
_entity_poly.pdbx_strand_id
1 'polypeptide(L)'
;MSLFHQINKSIIFSAVLISSAQATSIFPRGCEVTGFGYSQNYLILNETGNQSYYLIQNHSDSRIELERVNTEEAFMSPPLHATLDSMNWGAFASDVKNLNFKCYKRFDESTTLVDCRNVLEVCQYPRVKFALSNMGNYWISFNKPQSTIIQESVAKGIYLKW
;
A
#
# COMPACT_ATOMS: atom_id res chain seq x y z
N MET A 1 -18.15 -72.85 17.96
CA MET A 1 -17.15 -72.10 18.76
C MET A 1 -16.08 -71.59 17.81
N SER A 2 -15.84 -70.28 17.86
CA SER A 2 -14.65 -69.52 17.39
C SER A 2 -14.33 -69.41 15.89
N LEU A 3 -14.87 -68.37 15.25
CA LEU A 3 -14.32 -67.74 14.05
C LEU A 3 -13.36 -66.64 14.51
N PHE A 4 -12.05 -66.90 14.43
CA PHE A 4 -11.02 -65.92 14.80
C PHE A 4 -10.70 -65.00 13.62
N HIS A 5 -10.88 -63.70 13.90
CA HIS A 5 -10.44 -62.54 13.15
C HIS A 5 -8.98 -62.61 12.68
N GLN A 6 -8.73 -62.26 11.41
CA GLN A 6 -7.49 -61.59 11.02
C GLN A 6 -7.84 -60.36 10.17
N ILE A 7 -7.85 -59.20 10.85
CA ILE A 7 -7.99 -57.88 10.23
C ILE A 7 -6.60 -57.46 9.74
N ASN A 8 -6.41 -57.47 8.43
CA ASN A 8 -5.22 -56.92 7.77
C ASN A 8 -5.15 -55.40 8.02
N LYS A 9 -4.19 -54.99 8.86
CA LYS A 9 -3.86 -53.58 9.08
C LYS A 9 -3.07 -53.04 7.89
N SER A 10 -3.75 -52.60 6.85
CA SER A 10 -3.13 -51.83 5.77
C SER A 10 -3.04 -50.37 6.20
N ILE A 11 -1.85 -49.95 6.67
CA ILE A 11 -1.56 -48.56 7.02
C ILE A 11 -1.23 -47.83 5.70
N ILE A 12 -2.21 -47.12 5.14
CA ILE A 12 -2.01 -46.25 3.99
C ILE A 12 -1.43 -44.93 4.52
N PHE A 13 -0.11 -44.74 4.35
CA PHE A 13 0.56 -43.47 4.59
C PHE A 13 0.26 -42.52 3.41
N SER A 14 -0.81 -41.74 3.51
CA SER A 14 -1.09 -40.65 2.56
C SER A 14 -0.09 -39.51 2.79
N ALA A 15 0.90 -39.40 1.90
CA ALA A 15 1.79 -38.25 1.84
C ALA A 15 1.02 -37.03 1.34
N VAL A 16 0.64 -36.13 2.26
CA VAL A 16 0.05 -34.83 1.91
C VAL A 16 1.16 -33.93 1.39
N LEU A 17 1.21 -33.74 0.07
CA LEU A 17 2.03 -32.71 -0.56
C LEU A 17 1.41 -31.34 -0.26
N ILE A 18 1.84 -30.71 0.84
CA ILE A 18 1.51 -29.31 1.14
C ILE A 18 2.30 -28.44 0.17
N SER A 19 1.70 -28.12 -0.97
CA SER A 19 2.23 -27.12 -1.90
C SER A 19 2.01 -25.74 -1.28
N SER A 20 3.05 -25.16 -0.68
CA SER A 20 3.04 -23.77 -0.25
C SER A 20 3.05 -22.87 -1.49
N ALA A 21 1.86 -22.54 -2.00
CA ALA A 21 1.72 -21.47 -2.97
C ALA A 21 2.10 -20.14 -2.29
N GLN A 22 3.34 -19.69 -2.47
CA GLN A 22 3.75 -18.35 -2.06
C GLN A 22 3.06 -17.38 -3.02
N ALA A 23 1.99 -16.73 -2.55
CA ALA A 23 1.37 -15.63 -3.28
C ALA A 23 2.46 -14.59 -3.56
N THR A 24 2.73 -14.33 -4.84
CA THR A 24 3.69 -13.31 -5.24
C THR A 24 3.12 -11.97 -4.78
N SER A 25 3.81 -11.29 -3.87
CA SER A 25 3.39 -9.97 -3.41
C SER A 25 3.34 -9.02 -4.61
N ILE A 26 2.28 -8.22 -4.71
CA ILE A 26 2.16 -7.13 -5.69
C ILE A 26 3.17 -6.00 -5.42
N PHE A 27 3.75 -5.98 -4.22
CA PHE A 27 4.68 -4.95 -3.80
C PHE A 27 6.10 -5.24 -4.31
N PRO A 28 6.83 -4.19 -4.71
CA PRO A 28 8.21 -4.33 -5.11
C PRO A 28 9.07 -4.76 -3.92
N ARG A 29 10.20 -5.40 -4.23
CA ARG A 29 11.13 -5.92 -3.22
C ARG A 29 11.56 -4.80 -2.24
N GLY A 30 11.47 -5.09 -0.94
CA GLY A 30 11.85 -4.16 0.12
C GLY A 30 10.73 -3.22 0.57
N CYS A 31 9.58 -3.24 -0.11
CA CYS A 31 8.38 -2.57 0.36
C CYS A 31 7.60 -3.49 1.30
N GLU A 32 7.26 -2.99 2.48
CA GLU A 32 6.68 -3.75 3.57
C GLU A 32 5.31 -3.14 3.94
N VAL A 33 4.34 -4.00 4.30
CA VAL A 33 2.98 -3.57 4.67
C VAL A 33 2.99 -3.04 6.11
N THR A 34 3.55 -1.84 6.30
CA THR A 34 3.80 -1.24 7.62
C THR A 34 3.81 0.29 7.57
N GLY A 35 3.73 0.93 8.74
CA GLY A 35 3.78 2.39 8.93
C GLY A 35 2.59 3.17 8.37
N PHE A 36 1.52 2.46 8.02
CA PHE A 36 0.23 3.03 7.67
C PHE A 36 -0.89 2.21 8.30
N GLY A 37 -2.07 2.82 8.38
CA GLY A 37 -3.28 2.15 8.82
C GLY A 37 -4.52 2.73 8.14
N TYR A 38 -5.66 2.14 8.45
CA TYR A 38 -6.96 2.65 8.02
C TYR A 38 -7.87 2.82 9.22
N SER A 39 -8.54 3.96 9.31
CA SER A 39 -9.56 4.21 10.33
C SER A 39 -10.76 4.90 9.70
N GLN A 40 -11.96 4.40 9.95
CA GLN A 40 -13.18 4.86 9.30
C GLN A 40 -13.02 4.79 7.76
N ASN A 41 -13.00 5.93 7.08
CA ASN A 41 -12.79 6.02 5.62
C ASN A 41 -11.43 6.64 5.24
N TYR A 42 -10.51 6.74 6.21
CA TYR A 42 -9.22 7.38 6.03
C TYR A 42 -8.12 6.36 5.79
N LEU A 43 -7.23 6.67 4.85
CA LEU A 43 -5.87 6.16 4.87
C LEU A 43 -5.05 7.06 5.81
N ILE A 44 -4.38 6.46 6.78
CA ILE A 44 -3.52 7.13 7.76
C ILE A 44 -2.08 6.72 7.46
N LEU A 45 -1.24 7.68 7.07
CA LEU A 45 0.18 7.44 6.82
C LEU A 45 1.03 7.92 7.99
N ASN A 46 2.17 7.27 8.15
CA ASN A 46 3.26 7.70 9.02
C ASN A 46 2.89 7.75 10.50
N GLU A 47 2.91 6.59 11.14
CA GLU A 47 2.64 6.46 12.58
C GLU A 47 3.70 7.13 13.47
N THR A 48 4.91 7.36 12.94
CA THR A 48 6.05 7.86 13.74
C THR A 48 6.30 9.35 13.58
N GLY A 49 5.96 9.94 12.43
CA GLY A 49 6.36 11.28 12.03
C GLY A 49 7.78 11.35 11.44
N ASN A 50 8.50 10.24 11.30
CA ASN A 50 9.79 10.25 10.61
C ASN A 50 9.61 10.38 9.10
N GLN A 51 10.58 10.97 8.40
CA GLN A 51 10.60 10.99 6.94
C GLN A 51 10.45 9.57 6.37
N SER A 52 9.36 9.35 5.65
CA SER A 52 8.91 8.05 5.18
C SER A 52 8.54 8.10 3.70
N TYR A 53 8.62 6.94 3.04
CA TYR A 53 8.26 6.76 1.64
C TYR A 53 7.23 5.66 1.52
N TYR A 54 6.11 5.95 0.85
CA TYR A 54 5.02 5.02 0.61
C TYR A 54 4.81 4.82 -0.88
N LEU A 55 4.52 3.58 -1.27
CA LEU A 55 3.86 3.28 -2.54
C LEU A 55 2.39 3.00 -2.28
N ILE A 56 1.54 3.55 -3.14
CA ILE A 56 0.09 3.46 -3.05
C ILE A 56 -0.41 3.06 -4.42
N GLN A 57 -1.03 1.89 -4.55
CA GLN A 57 -1.70 1.45 -5.77
C GLN A 57 -3.20 1.62 -5.63
N ASN A 58 -3.85 2.03 -6.70
CA ASN A 58 -5.28 1.83 -6.86
C ASN A 58 -5.54 0.44 -7.43
N HIS A 59 -6.12 -0.46 -6.63
CA HIS A 59 -6.46 -1.81 -7.09
C HIS A 59 -7.92 -1.95 -7.55
N SER A 60 -8.69 -0.85 -7.56
CA SER A 60 -10.06 -0.83 -8.05
C SER A 60 -10.14 -0.76 -9.58
N ASP A 61 -11.33 -1.01 -10.10
CA ASP A 61 -11.69 -0.93 -11.52
C ASP A 61 -11.91 0.51 -12.04
N SER A 62 -11.68 1.51 -11.19
CA SER A 62 -12.10 2.88 -11.41
C SER A 62 -11.00 3.87 -11.08
N ARG A 63 -11.19 5.14 -11.41
CA ARG A 63 -10.32 6.21 -10.95
C ARG A 63 -10.61 6.57 -9.49
N ILE A 64 -9.55 6.61 -8.68
CA ILE A 64 -9.60 7.02 -7.28
C ILE A 64 -8.86 8.35 -7.10
N GLU A 65 -9.53 9.30 -6.47
CA GLU A 65 -8.96 10.57 -6.04
C GLU A 65 -8.62 10.50 -4.55
N LEU A 66 -7.42 10.93 -4.17
CA LEU A 66 -6.96 11.04 -2.79
C LEU A 66 -6.83 12.51 -2.43
N GLU A 67 -7.43 12.91 -1.32
CA GLU A 67 -7.36 14.28 -0.81
C GLU A 67 -6.93 14.27 0.66
N ARG A 68 -5.88 15.03 0.98
CA ARG A 68 -5.43 15.17 2.37
C ARG A 68 -6.50 15.87 3.19
N VAL A 69 -6.76 15.33 4.38
CA VAL A 69 -7.57 16.00 5.40
C VAL A 69 -6.65 16.68 6.39
N ASN A 70 -6.81 17.99 6.51
CA ASN A 70 -6.09 18.78 7.50
C ASN A 70 -6.73 18.55 8.88
N THR A 71 -6.01 17.83 9.76
CA THR A 71 -6.44 17.58 11.14
C THR A 71 -5.91 18.63 12.13
N GLU A 72 -4.98 19.46 11.70
CA GLU A 72 -4.43 20.58 12.49
C GLU A 72 -4.78 21.90 11.80
N GLU A 73 -4.91 22.97 12.57
CA GLU A 73 -5.04 24.36 12.11
C GLU A 73 -3.73 24.87 11.47
N ALA A 74 -3.11 24.06 10.61
CA ALA A 74 -1.93 24.42 9.86
C ALA A 74 -2.34 25.40 8.76
N PHE A 75 -2.38 26.68 9.15
CA PHE A 75 -2.56 27.82 8.25
C PHE A 75 -1.56 27.69 7.09
N MET A 76 -2.06 27.64 5.86
CA MET A 76 -1.27 27.55 4.61
C MET A 76 -0.56 26.20 4.31
N SER A 77 -1.07 25.05 4.80
CA SER A 77 -0.61 23.76 4.26
C SER A 77 -1.00 23.61 2.78
N PRO A 78 -0.05 23.28 1.87
CA PRO A 78 -0.38 23.03 0.47
C PRO A 78 -1.39 21.89 0.34
N PRO A 79 -2.38 22.01 -0.56
CA PRO A 79 -3.29 20.90 -0.83
C PRO A 79 -2.48 19.72 -1.37
N LEU A 80 -2.66 18.55 -0.77
CA LEU A 80 -2.08 17.31 -1.27
C LEU A 80 -3.21 16.50 -1.90
N HIS A 81 -3.26 16.53 -3.22
CA HIS A 81 -4.24 15.82 -4.04
C HIS A 81 -3.51 14.92 -5.03
N ALA A 82 -4.05 13.72 -5.25
CA ALA A 82 -3.61 12.84 -6.32
C ALA A 82 -4.79 12.08 -6.92
N THR A 83 -4.67 11.75 -8.19
CA THR A 83 -5.63 10.90 -8.89
C THR A 83 -4.89 9.66 -9.36
N LEU A 84 -5.42 8.48 -9.11
CA LEU A 84 -4.86 7.21 -9.55
C LEU A 84 -5.89 6.49 -10.42
N ASP A 85 -5.55 6.26 -11.68
CA ASP A 85 -6.32 5.36 -12.54
C ASP A 85 -6.19 3.91 -12.06
N SER A 86 -7.05 3.03 -12.57
CA SER A 86 -7.03 1.60 -12.22
C SER A 86 -5.63 1.01 -12.43
N MET A 87 -5.16 0.24 -11.44
CA MET A 87 -3.85 -0.43 -11.39
C MET A 87 -2.62 0.49 -11.38
N ASN A 88 -2.82 1.82 -11.43
CA ASN A 88 -1.73 2.77 -11.34
C ASN A 88 -1.30 3.03 -9.88
N TRP A 89 -0.07 3.50 -9.78
CA TRP A 89 0.65 3.72 -8.53
C TRP A 89 0.91 5.20 -8.30
N GLY A 90 1.09 5.55 -7.03
CA GLY A 90 1.65 6.79 -6.55
C GLY A 90 2.74 6.53 -5.51
N ALA A 91 3.71 7.44 -5.47
CA ALA A 91 4.74 7.52 -4.45
C ALA A 91 4.53 8.78 -3.62
N PHE A 92 4.47 8.63 -2.30
CA PHE A 92 4.26 9.72 -1.38
C PHE A 92 5.36 9.78 -0.33
N ALA A 93 5.88 10.98 -0.10
CA ALA A 93 6.80 11.30 0.99
C ALA A 93 6.00 11.92 2.14
N SER A 94 6.35 11.57 3.38
CA SER A 94 5.78 12.21 4.57
C SER A 94 6.76 12.28 5.73
N ASP A 95 6.80 13.40 6.42
CA ASP A 95 7.52 13.65 7.68
C ASP A 95 6.58 14.15 8.80
N VAL A 96 5.27 13.98 8.61
CA VAL A 96 4.26 14.33 9.60
C VAL A 96 3.58 13.08 10.10
N LYS A 97 3.33 13.04 11.41
CA LYS A 97 2.67 11.93 12.06
C LYS A 97 1.18 11.91 11.74
N ASN A 98 0.63 10.72 11.43
CA ASN A 98 -0.79 10.46 11.20
C ASN A 98 -1.41 11.35 10.11
N LEU A 99 -0.75 11.45 8.96
CA LEU A 99 -1.26 12.20 7.81
C LEU A 99 -2.43 11.44 7.18
N ASN A 100 -3.61 12.09 7.14
CA ASN A 100 -4.85 11.45 6.72
C ASN A 100 -5.23 11.81 5.28
N PHE A 101 -5.63 10.81 4.50
CA PHE A 101 -6.24 10.97 3.18
C PHE A 101 -7.67 10.41 3.18
N LYS A 102 -8.59 11.13 2.53
CA LYS A 102 -9.87 10.58 2.07
C LYS A 102 -9.72 10.08 0.64
N CYS A 103 -10.49 9.04 0.32
CA CYS A 103 -10.56 8.47 -1.02
C CYS A 103 -11.93 8.71 -1.64
N TYR A 104 -11.94 9.09 -2.91
CA TYR A 104 -13.14 9.28 -3.67
C TYR A 104 -13.10 8.48 -4.96
N LYS A 105 -14.18 7.76 -5.25
CA LYS A 105 -14.38 7.06 -6.52
C LYS A 105 -15.05 8.02 -7.49
N ARG A 106 -14.47 8.17 -8.69
CA ARG A 106 -15.02 9.03 -9.74
C ARG A 106 -15.77 8.21 -10.78
N PHE A 107 -17.02 8.57 -11.02
CA PHE A 107 -17.85 8.06 -12.10
C PHE A 107 -18.38 9.25 -12.90
N ASP A 108 -17.85 9.45 -14.10
CA ASP A 108 -18.18 10.58 -14.98
C ASP A 108 -18.07 11.95 -14.27
N GLU A 109 -19.21 12.59 -14.02
CA GLU A 109 -19.33 13.89 -13.33
C GLU A 109 -19.58 13.77 -11.81
N SER A 110 -19.76 12.56 -11.30
CA SER A 110 -20.03 12.30 -9.89
C SER A 110 -18.79 11.80 -9.13
N THR A 111 -18.62 12.31 -7.92
CA THR A 111 -17.55 11.92 -7.00
C THR A 111 -18.17 11.38 -5.72
N THR A 112 -17.89 10.13 -5.37
CA THR A 112 -18.44 9.47 -4.18
C THR A 112 -17.32 9.12 -3.20
N LEU A 113 -17.49 9.46 -1.91
CA LEU A 113 -16.57 9.05 -0.86
C LEU A 113 -16.57 7.52 -0.73
N VAL A 114 -15.39 6.91 -0.66
CA VAL A 114 -15.20 5.47 -0.48
C VAL A 114 -14.20 5.18 0.64
N ASP A 115 -14.30 4.01 1.24
CA ASP A 115 -13.30 3.52 2.18
C ASP A 115 -11.99 3.20 1.44
N CYS A 116 -10.92 3.94 1.76
CA CYS A 116 -9.60 3.76 1.18
C CYS A 116 -9.07 2.32 1.27
N ARG A 117 -9.45 1.57 2.32
CA ARG A 117 -9.04 0.18 2.52
C ARG A 117 -9.49 -0.73 1.38
N ASN A 118 -10.65 -0.42 0.79
CA ASN A 118 -11.29 -1.28 -0.21
C ASN A 118 -10.86 -0.96 -1.65
N VAL A 119 -10.02 0.06 -1.84
CA VAL A 119 -9.62 0.52 -3.19
C VAL A 119 -8.12 0.77 -3.34
N LEU A 120 -7.38 0.87 -2.22
CA LEU A 120 -5.93 1.10 -2.22
C LEU A 120 -5.16 -0.07 -1.63
N GLU A 121 -4.03 -0.39 -2.26
CA GLU A 121 -2.96 -1.20 -1.67
C GLU A 121 -1.80 -0.28 -1.31
N VAL A 122 -1.23 -0.43 -0.12
CA VAL A 122 -0.19 0.48 0.39
C VAL A 122 0.97 -0.31 0.97
N CYS A 123 2.20 0.15 0.74
CA CYS A 123 3.39 -0.36 1.39
C CYS A 123 4.39 0.77 1.65
N GLN A 124 5.26 0.61 2.64
CA GLN A 124 6.32 1.53 2.99
C GLN A 124 7.68 0.92 2.65
N TYR A 125 8.65 1.75 2.25
CA TYR A 125 10.06 1.35 2.25
C TYR A 125 10.72 1.79 3.58
N PRO A 126 10.84 0.91 4.59
CA PRO A 126 11.32 1.30 5.92
C PRO A 126 12.80 1.72 5.93
N ARG A 127 13.57 1.28 4.94
CA ARG A 127 15.02 1.51 4.83
C ARG A 127 15.39 2.61 3.81
N VAL A 128 14.41 3.39 3.36
CA VAL A 128 14.60 4.48 2.40
C VAL A 128 15.58 5.53 2.91
N LYS A 129 16.33 6.15 1.99
CA LYS A 129 17.16 7.33 2.28
C LYS A 129 16.74 8.49 1.39
N PHE A 130 16.57 9.65 2.01
CA PHE A 130 16.26 10.90 1.34
C PHE A 130 17.48 11.81 1.36
N ALA A 131 17.72 12.53 0.26
CA ALA A 131 18.55 13.74 0.32
C ALA A 131 17.83 14.81 1.17
N LEU A 132 18.59 15.66 1.85
CA LEU A 132 18.02 16.71 2.73
C LEU A 132 17.05 17.63 2.00
N SER A 133 17.29 17.90 0.71
CA SER A 133 16.42 18.73 -0.15
C SER A 133 15.06 18.10 -0.47
N ASN A 134 14.86 16.82 -0.13
CA ASN A 134 13.68 16.02 -0.46
C ASN A 134 12.88 15.61 0.79
N MET A 135 13.10 16.28 1.91
CA MET A 135 12.29 16.08 3.11
C MET A 135 10.95 16.83 2.97
N GLY A 136 9.91 16.30 3.61
CA GLY A 136 8.59 16.93 3.64
C GLY A 136 7.44 16.00 3.25
N ASN A 137 6.27 16.61 3.07
CA ASN A 137 5.02 15.95 2.67
C ASN A 137 4.66 16.32 1.23
N TYR A 138 4.82 15.38 0.30
CA TYR A 138 4.51 15.64 -1.10
C TYR A 138 4.36 14.35 -1.91
N TRP A 139 3.60 14.45 -3.00
CA TRP A 139 3.57 13.42 -4.03
C TRP A 139 4.85 13.47 -4.85
N ILE A 140 5.63 12.40 -4.78
CA ILE A 140 6.88 12.26 -5.53
C ILE A 140 6.54 11.99 -7.00
N SER A 141 5.61 11.09 -7.25
CA SER A 141 5.03 10.82 -8.56
C SER A 141 3.70 10.11 -8.37
N PHE A 142 2.79 10.20 -9.32
CA PHE A 142 1.50 9.51 -9.25
C PHE A 142 0.89 9.28 -10.62
N ASN A 143 -0.09 8.38 -10.63
CA ASN A 143 -0.82 7.92 -11.79
C ASN A 143 0.05 7.29 -12.89
N LYS A 144 0.96 6.39 -12.51
CA LYS A 144 1.83 5.68 -13.46
C LYS A 144 1.98 4.21 -13.10
N PRO A 145 2.47 3.36 -14.02
CA PRO A 145 2.90 2.01 -13.68
C PRO A 145 3.97 2.01 -12.58
N GLN A 146 4.01 0.93 -11.80
CA GLN A 146 4.91 0.79 -10.64
C GLN A 146 6.37 1.09 -10.96
N SER A 147 6.88 0.55 -12.08
CA SER A 147 8.28 0.72 -12.50
C SER A 147 8.64 2.19 -12.74
N THR A 148 7.73 2.95 -13.35
CA THR A 148 7.93 4.37 -13.64
C THR A 148 7.94 5.19 -12.34
N ILE A 149 7.04 4.89 -11.40
CA ILE A 149 7.01 5.53 -10.07
C ILE A 149 8.34 5.31 -9.32
N ILE A 150 8.86 4.08 -9.35
CA ILE A 150 10.15 3.74 -8.73
C ILE A 150 11.29 4.50 -9.41
N GLN A 151 11.33 4.50 -10.75
CA GLN A 151 12.38 5.19 -11.50
C GLN A 151 12.38 6.70 -11.24
N GLU A 152 11.21 7.34 -11.25
CA GLU A 152 11.09 8.78 -10.99
C GLU A 152 11.45 9.13 -9.53
N SER A 153 11.14 8.25 -8.57
CA SER A 153 11.54 8.42 -7.17
C SER A 153 13.06 8.39 -7.01
N VAL A 154 13.73 7.43 -7.65
CA VAL A 154 15.20 7.34 -7.66
C VAL A 154 15.82 8.54 -8.39
N ALA A 155 15.26 8.95 -9.53
CA ALA A 155 15.72 10.13 -10.27
C ALA A 155 15.62 11.42 -9.45
N LYS A 156 14.65 11.49 -8.52
CA LYS A 156 14.53 12.59 -7.56
C LYS A 156 15.50 12.49 -6.39
N GLY A 157 16.35 11.46 -6.30
CA GLY A 157 17.31 11.30 -5.20
C GLY A 157 16.73 10.62 -3.96
N ILE A 158 15.70 9.78 -4.13
CA ILE A 158 15.15 8.94 -3.07
C ILE A 158 15.68 7.52 -3.28
N TYR A 159 16.56 7.08 -2.38
CA TYR A 159 17.21 5.79 -2.49
C TYR A 159 16.37 4.71 -1.79
N LEU A 160 15.71 3.88 -2.61
CA LEU A 160 14.86 2.77 -2.18
C LEU A 160 15.73 1.54 -1.90
N LYS A 161 16.20 1.42 -0.66
CA LYS A 161 16.98 0.25 -0.23
C LYS A 161 16.06 -0.95 -0.03
N TRP A 162 16.34 -2.04 -0.73
CA TRP A 162 15.68 -3.34 -0.56
C TRP A 162 16.37 -4.19 0.52
#